data_AF-A0A146G8T7-F1
#
_entry.id   AF-A0A146G8T7-F1
#
_cell.length_a   1.000
_cell.length_b   1.000
_cell.length_c   1.000
_cell.angle_alpha   90.00
_cell.angle_beta   90.00
_cell.angle_gamma   90.00
#
_symmetry.space_group_name_H-M   'P 1'
#
loop_
_entity.id
_entity.type
_entity.pdbx_description
1 polymer ?
#
loop_
_entity_poly.entity_id
_entity_poly.type
_entity_poly.pdbx_seq_one_letter_code
_entity_poly.pdbx_strand_id
1 'polypeptide(L)'
;RLVLCDALTYSERFKPQAVIDIATLTGACVVALGAHTSGLLGNNDELIGQLLSAGKAADDRAWQLPLIDEYQEQLDSPFADIANIGGPKAGTITAACFLSRFTKNLNWA
;
A
#
# COMPACT_ATOMS: atom_id res chain seq x y z
N ARG A 1 8.62 -3.44 3.20
CA ARG A 1 8.66 -2.71 1.90
C ARG A 1 9.82 -3.14 1.00
N LEU A 2 11.08 -3.17 1.46
CA LEU A 2 12.21 -3.59 0.60
C LEU A 2 12.14 -5.05 0.14
N VAL A 3 11.71 -5.98 1.01
CA VAL A 3 11.48 -7.37 0.57
C VAL A 3 10.21 -7.47 -0.29
N LEU A 4 9.19 -6.66 0.02
CA LEU A 4 7.90 -6.71 -0.66
C LEU A 4 7.99 -6.18 -2.09
N CYS A 5 8.78 -5.14 -2.38
CA CYS A 5 8.90 -4.63 -3.74
C CYS A 5 9.47 -5.68 -4.71
N ASP A 6 10.45 -6.46 -4.25
CA ASP A 6 10.99 -7.56 -5.05
C ASP A 6 9.98 -8.69 -5.21
N ALA A 7 9.23 -9.03 -4.15
CA ALA A 7 8.17 -10.04 -4.20
C ALA A 7 6.99 -9.62 -5.11
N LEU A 8 6.61 -8.34 -5.08
CA LEU A 8 5.57 -7.76 -5.95
C LEU A 8 6.00 -7.81 -7.41
N THR A 9 7.23 -7.39 -7.69
CA THR A 9 7.83 -7.51 -9.03
C THR A 9 7.87 -8.97 -9.49
N TYR A 10 8.29 -9.88 -8.60
CA TYR A 10 8.31 -11.31 -8.89
C TYR A 10 6.90 -11.85 -9.20
N SER A 11 5.87 -11.33 -8.54
CA SER A 11 4.48 -11.79 -8.72
C SER A 11 3.94 -11.54 -10.13
N GLU A 12 4.47 -10.57 -10.88
CA GLU A 12 4.07 -10.27 -12.26
C GLU A 12 4.15 -11.51 -13.17
N ARG A 13 5.09 -12.43 -12.91
CA ARG A 13 5.26 -13.68 -13.68
C ARG A 13 4.02 -14.55 -13.72
N PHE A 14 3.14 -14.43 -12.72
CA PHE A 14 1.92 -15.24 -12.62
C PHE A 14 0.76 -14.66 -13.42
N LYS A 15 0.92 -13.45 -14.00
CA LYS A 15 -0.16 -12.71 -14.68
C LYS A 15 -1.43 -12.64 -13.84
N PRO A 16 -1.35 -12.18 -12.58
CA PRO A 16 -2.46 -12.24 -11.65
C PRO A 16 -3.57 -11.26 -12.05
N GLN A 17 -4.82 -11.63 -11.78
CA GLN A 17 -5.97 -10.72 -11.90
C GLN A 17 -5.99 -9.65 -10.80
N ALA A 18 -5.44 -9.98 -9.62
CA ALA A 18 -5.32 -9.11 -8.46
C ALA A 18 -4.12 -9.57 -7.61
N VAL A 19 -3.43 -8.63 -6.99
CA VAL A 19 -2.33 -8.87 -6.04
C VAL A 19 -2.64 -8.14 -4.75
N ILE A 20 -2.59 -8.85 -3.64
CA ILE A 20 -2.85 -8.27 -2.32
C ILE A 20 -1.63 -8.51 -1.44
N ASP A 21 -0.99 -7.45 -0.94
CA ASP A 21 0.06 -7.59 0.07
C ASP A 21 -0.44 -7.30 1.49
N ILE A 22 -0.01 -8.12 2.45
CA ILE A 22 -0.45 -8.03 3.84
C ILE A 22 0.80 -7.88 4.71
N ALA A 23 0.94 -6.74 5.37
CA ALA A 23 2.15 -6.42 6.12
C ALA A 23 1.89 -5.60 7.39
N THR A 24 2.55 -5.98 8.48
CA THR A 24 2.71 -5.14 9.69
C THR A 24 3.74 -4.04 9.42
N LEU A 25 3.41 -3.11 8.53
CA LEU A 25 4.40 -2.31 7.80
C LEU A 25 4.86 -1.03 8.51
N THR A 26 3.96 -0.33 9.20
CA THR A 26 4.24 0.98 9.78
C THR A 26 3.61 1.13 11.17
N GLY A 27 4.35 1.76 12.10
CA GLY A 27 3.75 2.26 13.34
C GLY A 27 2.75 3.39 13.10
N ALA A 28 2.88 4.13 11.98
CA ALA A 28 1.97 5.20 11.61
C ALA A 28 0.54 4.71 11.35
N CYS A 29 0.34 3.46 10.92
CA CYS A 29 -0.99 2.90 10.72
C CYS A 29 -1.72 2.72 12.05
N VAL A 30 -1.00 2.28 13.09
CA VAL A 30 -1.53 2.18 14.46
C VAL A 30 -1.96 3.54 14.99
N VAL A 31 -1.16 4.59 14.75
CA VAL A 31 -1.52 5.96 15.14
C VAL A 31 -2.78 6.46 14.41
N ALA A 32 -2.97 6.08 13.14
CA ALA A 32 -4.08 6.55 12.32
C ALA A 32 -5.40 5.78 12.58
N LEU A 33 -5.34 4.45 12.72
CA LEU A 33 -6.51 3.56 12.72
C LEU A 33 -6.65 2.70 13.99
N GLY A 34 -5.69 2.79 14.92
CA GLY A 34 -5.69 2.02 16.16
C GLY A 34 -5.40 0.52 15.94
N ALA A 35 -5.97 -0.32 16.79
CA ALA A 35 -5.76 -1.77 16.79
C ALA A 35 -6.93 -2.58 16.20
N HIS A 36 -7.98 -1.91 15.72
CA HIS A 36 -9.24 -2.55 15.33
C HIS A 36 -9.51 -2.57 13.83
N THR A 37 -8.77 -1.77 13.05
CA THR A 37 -9.04 -1.56 11.64
C THR A 37 -7.73 -1.59 10.85
N SER A 38 -7.65 -2.42 9.81
CA SER A 38 -6.50 -2.44 8.91
C SER A 38 -6.50 -1.24 7.97
N GLY A 39 -5.33 -0.66 7.70
CA GLY A 39 -5.19 0.32 6.63
C GLY A 39 -5.15 -0.35 5.27
N LEU A 40 -6.00 0.10 4.34
CA LEU A 40 -6.07 -0.40 2.98
C LEU A 40 -5.68 0.71 2.01
N LEU A 41 -4.75 0.42 1.10
CA LEU A 41 -4.32 1.32 0.04
C LEU A 41 -4.11 0.50 -1.21
N GLY A 42 -4.42 1.04 -2.39
CA GLY A 42 -4.28 0.31 -3.63
C GLY A 42 -4.37 1.23 -4.84
N ASN A 43 -4.16 0.66 -6.01
CA ASN A 43 -4.21 1.39 -7.29
C ASN A 43 -5.46 1.04 -8.13
N ASN A 44 -6.36 0.22 -7.59
CA ASN A 44 -7.57 -0.24 -8.27
C ASN A 44 -8.80 -0.12 -7.35
N ASP A 45 -9.70 0.81 -7.68
CA ASP A 45 -10.87 1.11 -6.85
C ASP A 45 -11.87 -0.05 -6.75
N GLU A 46 -11.98 -0.89 -7.78
CA GLU A 46 -12.85 -2.06 -7.77
C GLU A 46 -12.36 -3.10 -6.74
N LEU A 47 -11.06 -3.42 -6.76
CA LEU A 47 -10.43 -4.33 -5.81
C LEU A 47 -10.55 -3.81 -4.37
N ILE A 48 -10.30 -2.51 -4.17
CA ILE A 48 -10.46 -1.87 -2.85
C ILE A 48 -11.90 -2.00 -2.36
N GLY A 49 -12.89 -1.73 -3.22
CA GLY A 49 -14.30 -1.87 -2.88
C GLY A 49 -14.67 -3.29 -2.48
N GLN A 50 -14.17 -4.29 -3.21
CA GLN A 50 -14.37 -5.71 -2.88
C GLN A 50 -13.80 -6.06 -1.51
N LEU A 51 -12.58 -5.62 -1.20
CA LEU A 51 -11.93 -5.86 0.09
C LEU A 51 -12.64 -5.19 1.26
N LEU A 52 -13.08 -3.93 1.10
CA LEU A 52 -13.85 -3.23 2.14
C LEU A 52 -15.20 -3.91 2.41
N SER A 53 -15.87 -4.40 1.37
CA SER A 53 -17.12 -5.15 1.51
C SER A 53 -16.89 -6.49 2.21
N ALA A 54 -15.84 -7.22 1.83
CA ALA A 54 -15.47 -8.49 2.44
C ALA A 54 -15.16 -8.32 3.94
N GLY A 55 -14.38 -7.30 4.30
CA GLY A 55 -14.05 -7.01 5.69
C GLY A 55 -15.28 -6.69 6.55
N LYS A 56 -16.27 -5.96 6.00
CA LYS A 56 -17.55 -5.74 6.68
C LYS A 56 -18.34 -7.03 6.88
N ALA A 57 -18.37 -7.91 5.88
CA ALA A 57 -19.10 -9.16 5.95
C ALA A 57 -18.46 -10.16 6.94
N ALA A 58 -17.14 -10.11 7.08
CA ALA A 58 -16.36 -10.97 7.98
C ALA A 58 -16.20 -10.42 9.41
N ASP A 59 -16.67 -9.19 9.68
CA ASP A 59 -16.37 -8.42 10.90
C ASP A 59 -14.86 -8.22 11.15
N ASP A 60 -14.06 -8.19 10.08
CA ASP A 60 -12.63 -7.90 10.07
C ASP A 60 -12.38 -6.68 9.17
N ARG A 61 -12.50 -5.49 9.76
CA ARG A 61 -12.68 -4.25 9.00
C ARG A 61 -11.35 -3.68 8.52
N ALA A 62 -11.36 -3.18 7.30
CA ALA A 62 -10.34 -2.31 6.76
C ALA A 62 -10.89 -0.89 6.48
N TRP A 63 -10.01 0.09 6.40
CA TRP A 63 -10.34 1.46 6.02
C TRP A 63 -9.36 1.98 4.98
N GLN A 64 -9.91 2.53 3.89
CA GLN A 64 -9.10 3.05 2.81
C GLN A 64 -8.39 4.34 3.24
N LEU A 65 -7.09 4.42 2.99
CA LEU A 65 -6.31 5.65 3.04
C LEU A 65 -5.97 6.12 1.62
N PRO A 66 -5.79 7.43 1.40
CA PRO A 66 -5.55 7.95 0.05
C PRO A 66 -4.15 7.56 -0.44
N LEU A 67 -4.05 7.34 -1.76
CA LEU A 67 -2.80 7.12 -2.48
C LEU A 67 -2.71 8.16 -3.62
N ILE A 68 -2.56 9.43 -3.26
CA ILE A 68 -2.48 10.55 -4.19
C ILE A 68 -1.02 10.93 -4.48
N ASP A 69 -0.78 11.51 -5.66
CA ASP A 69 0.56 11.74 -6.19
C ASP A 69 1.39 12.73 -5.36
N GLU A 70 0.77 13.66 -4.62
CA GLU A 70 1.47 14.63 -3.77
C GLU A 70 2.29 13.95 -2.65
N TYR A 71 1.95 12.72 -2.27
CA TYR A 71 2.75 11.94 -1.32
C TYR A 71 3.98 11.27 -1.96
N GLN A 72 4.02 11.15 -3.29
CA GLN A 72 5.14 10.52 -4.01
C GLN A 72 6.41 11.37 -3.95
N GLU A 73 6.29 12.70 -3.99
CA GLU A 73 7.41 13.65 -3.93
C GLU A 73 8.20 13.51 -2.61
N GLN A 74 7.55 13.02 -1.55
CA GLN A 74 8.23 12.78 -0.26
C GLN A 74 9.27 11.65 -0.35
N LEU A 75 9.22 10.83 -1.41
CA LEU A 75 10.14 9.73 -1.65
C LEU A 75 11.26 10.09 -2.63
N ASP A 76 11.39 11.36 -3.00
CA ASP A 76 12.45 11.78 -3.92
C ASP A 76 13.83 11.64 -3.26
N SER A 77 14.81 11.21 -4.04
CA SER A 77 16.19 11.02 -3.59
C SER A 77 17.13 11.74 -4.55
N PRO A 78 18.12 12.51 -4.04
CA PRO A 78 19.11 13.16 -4.90
C PRO A 78 20.15 12.18 -5.46
N PHE A 79 20.15 10.92 -5.02
CA PHE A 79 21.17 9.92 -5.37
C PHE A 79 20.63 8.67 -6.08
N ALA A 80 19.33 8.41 -5.96
CA ALA A 80 18.70 7.20 -6.47
C ALA A 80 17.30 7.52 -7.03
N ASP A 81 16.70 6.58 -7.74
CA ASP A 81 15.36 6.78 -8.31
C ASP A 81 14.30 7.06 -7.23
N ILE A 82 14.44 6.43 -6.05
CA ILE A 82 13.55 6.58 -4.89
C ILE A 82 14.27 6.39 -3.55
N ALA A 83 13.84 7.16 -2.56
CA ALA A 83 14.08 6.88 -1.15
C ALA A 83 13.07 5.85 -0.62
N ASN A 84 13.48 5.03 0.34
CA ASN A 84 12.59 4.04 0.96
C ASN A 84 11.72 4.61 2.09
N ILE A 85 11.94 5.86 2.51
CA ILE A 85 11.22 6.55 3.58
C ILE A 85 10.85 7.97 3.13
N GLY A 86 9.66 8.44 3.52
CA GLY A 86 9.14 9.77 3.17
C GLY A 86 9.18 10.80 4.32
N GLY A 87 9.92 10.51 5.39
CA GLY A 87 9.93 11.33 6.60
C GLY A 87 8.80 10.97 7.59
N PRO A 88 8.52 11.85 8.58
CA PRO A 88 7.64 11.54 9.72
C PRO A 88 6.14 11.71 9.43
N LYS A 89 5.78 12.44 8.37
CA LYS A 89 4.38 12.72 8.03
C LYS A 89 3.84 11.64 7.10
N ALA A 90 2.55 11.31 7.25
CA ALA A 90 1.85 10.38 6.37
C ALA A 90 2.55 9.03 6.15
N GLY A 91 3.24 8.50 7.17
CA GLY A 91 4.16 7.36 7.03
C GLY A 91 3.53 6.07 6.47
N THR A 92 2.24 5.84 6.69
CA THR A 92 1.49 4.72 6.07
C THR A 92 1.27 4.95 4.58
N ILE A 93 0.88 6.17 4.21
CA ILE A 93 0.63 6.54 2.82
C ILE A 93 1.93 6.50 2.03
N THR A 94 3.01 7.13 2.53
CA THR A 94 4.31 7.12 1.83
C THR A 94 4.91 5.73 1.73
N ALA A 95 4.61 4.82 2.66
CA ALA A 95 4.97 3.41 2.54
C ALA A 95 4.26 2.71 1.39
N ALA A 96 2.96 2.96 1.23
CA ALA A 96 2.18 2.45 0.11
C ALA A 96 2.58 3.11 -1.21
N CYS A 97 2.90 4.42 -1.23
CA CYS A 97 3.46 5.10 -2.39
C CYS A 97 4.74 4.41 -2.87
N PHE A 98 5.63 4.04 -1.94
CA PHE A 98 6.83 3.28 -2.29
C PHE A 98 6.47 1.94 -2.97
N LEU A 99 5.55 1.16 -2.41
CA LEU A 99 5.13 -0.13 -2.98
C LEU A 99 4.41 0.04 -4.33
N SER A 100 3.60 1.08 -4.49
CA SER A 100 2.83 1.36 -5.70
C SER A 100 3.72 1.53 -6.95
N ARG A 101 4.97 1.96 -6.78
CA ARG A 101 5.93 2.09 -7.88
C ARG A 101 6.31 0.74 -8.49
N PHE A 102 6.11 -0.36 -7.77
CA PHE A 102 6.39 -1.74 -8.20
C PHE A 102 5.14 -2.52 -8.60
N THR A 103 3.97 -1.89 -8.60
CA THR A 103 2.68 -2.56 -8.89
C THR A 103 1.90 -1.89 -10.01
N LYS A 104 2.55 -1.03 -10.81
CA LYS A 104 1.91 -0.26 -11.89
C LYS A 104 1.15 -1.11 -12.92
N ASN A 105 1.60 -2.35 -13.15
CA ASN A 105 0.98 -3.28 -14.10
C ASN A 105 0.01 -4.28 -13.44
N LEU A 106 -0.27 -4.10 -12.15
CA LEU A 106 -1.04 -5.01 -11.33
C LEU A 106 -2.26 -4.29 -10.77
N ASN A 107 -3.40 -4.96 -10.72
CA ASN A 107 -4.50 -4.54 -9.84
C ASN A 107 -4.08 -4.89 -8.42
N TRP A 108 -3.67 -3.88 -7.65
CA TRP A 108 -2.98 -4.06 -6.40
C TRP A 108 -3.68 -3.35 -5.24
N ALA A 109 -3.67 -4.00 -4.08
CA ALA A 109 -4.14 -3.48 -2.81
C ALA A 109 -3.39 -4.11 -1.61
#